data_AF-A0A2C6DJ60-F1
#
_entry.id   AF-A0A2C6DJ60-F1
#
_cell.length_a   1.000
_cell.length_b   1.000
_cell.length_c   1.000
_cell.angle_alpha   90.00
_cell.angle_beta   90.00
_cell.angle_gamma   90.00
#
_symmetry.space_group_name_H-M   'P 1'
#
loop_
_entity.id
_entity.type
_entity.pdbx_description
1 polymer ?
#
loop_
_entity_poly.entity_id
_entity_poly.type
_entity_poly.pdbx_seq_one_letter_code
_entity_poly.pdbx_strand_id
1 'polypeptide(L)'
;MPLLLSKYLGIAFLLGLTIVLFNVFSSTGEVTGFWHGISLLFWLTVGPGIGLILGALARQWLMPDAVYTHDGVLGLFKAKLFWAIGPQSMGWLLGLFAISEQLN
;
A
#
# COMPACT_ATOMS: atom_id res chain seq x y z
N MET A 1 -0.57 -10.81 -15.09
CA MET A 1 -0.09 -11.02 -13.71
C MET A 1 1.27 -10.38 -13.40
N PRO A 2 2.36 -10.61 -14.16
CA PRO A 2 3.70 -10.11 -13.78
C PRO A 2 3.79 -8.57 -13.74
N LEU A 3 3.09 -7.86 -14.63
CA LEU A 3 3.06 -6.39 -14.63
C LEU A 3 2.41 -5.78 -13.38
N LEU A 4 1.36 -6.42 -12.83
CA LEU A 4 0.70 -5.96 -11.61
C LEU A 4 1.62 -6.14 -10.40
N LEU A 5 2.28 -7.31 -10.32
CA LEU A 5 3.24 -7.63 -9.27
C LEU A 5 4.38 -6.60 -9.24
N SER A 6 5.06 -6.38 -10.37
CA SER A 6 6.18 -5.43 -10.45
C SER A 6 5.75 -4.00 -10.14
N LYS A 7 4.55 -3.59 -10.59
CA LYS A 7 4.02 -2.25 -10.30
C LYS A 7 3.80 -2.03 -8.80
N TYR A 8 3.09 -2.93 -8.13
CA TYR A 8 2.72 -2.74 -6.72
C TYR A 8 3.90 -2.97 -5.77
N LEU A 9 4.81 -3.89 -6.10
CA LEU A 9 6.08 -4.01 -5.37
C LEU A 9 6.94 -2.76 -5.55
N GLY A 10 7.00 -2.18 -6.76
CA GLY A 10 7.70 -0.92 -6.98
C GLY A 10 7.12 0.24 -6.16
N ILE A 11 5.78 0.34 -6.07
CA ILE A 11 5.11 1.35 -5.24
C ILE A 11 5.42 1.11 -3.75
N ALA A 12 5.30 -0.13 -3.27
CA ALA A 12 5.61 -0.48 -1.88
C ALA A 12 7.07 -0.17 -1.53
N PHE A 13 8.00 -0.47 -2.44
CA PHE A 13 9.42 -0.18 -2.26
C PHE A 13 9.68 1.32 -2.17
N LEU A 14 9.10 2.15 -3.05
CA LEU A 14 9.28 3.60 -3.00
C LEU A 14 8.72 4.21 -1.71
N LEU A 15 7.55 3.74 -1.27
CA LEU A 15 6.96 4.16 0.01
C LEU A 15 7.82 3.71 1.20
N GLY A 16 8.22 2.44 1.22
CA GLY A 16 9.09 1.87 2.25
C GLY A 16 10.45 2.59 2.32
N LEU A 17 11.06 2.89 1.18
CA LEU A 17 12.31 3.64 1.10
C LEU A 17 12.13 5.05 1.66
N THR A 18 11.03 5.72 1.35
CA THR A 18 10.73 7.06 1.90
C THR A 18 10.60 6.99 3.43
N ILE A 19 9.91 5.97 3.97
CA ILE A 19 9.75 5.77 5.41
C ILE A 19 11.10 5.47 6.08
N VAL A 20 11.94 4.63 5.48
CA VAL A 20 13.26 4.29 6.02
C VAL A 20 14.18 5.50 5.99
N LEU A 21 14.24 6.25 4.89
CA LEU A 21 15.04 7.48 4.81
C LEU A 21 14.57 8.52 5.84
N PHE A 22 13.25 8.68 6.02
CA PHE A 22 12.72 9.54 7.07
C PHE A 22 13.16 9.09 8.46
N ASN A 23 13.13 7.78 8.76
CA ASN A 23 13.60 7.25 10.04
C ASN A 23 15.13 7.34 10.21
N VAL A 24 15.91 7.33 9.13
CA VAL A 24 17.37 7.51 9.20
C VAL A 24 17.74 8.97 9.47
N PHE A 25 17.04 9.93 8.86
CA PHE A 25 17.39 11.35 8.94
C PHE A 25 16.60 12.14 10.00
N SER A 26 15.50 11.61 10.52
CA SER A 26 14.71 12.26 11.55
C SER A 26 15.33 12.06 12.93
N SER A 27 15.31 13.11 13.76
CA SER A 27 15.68 13.06 15.18
C SER A 27 14.79 12.13 16.03
N THR A 28 13.67 11.67 15.47
CA THR A 28 12.72 10.77 16.14
C THR A 28 12.80 9.32 15.64
N GLY A 29 13.71 9.01 14.72
CA GLY A 29 13.76 7.69 14.10
C GLY A 29 14.58 6.69 14.90
N GLU A 30 14.11 5.45 14.97
CA GLU A 30 14.74 4.36 15.74
C GLU A 30 15.57 3.42 14.86
N VAL A 31 16.35 3.96 13.90
CA VAL A 31 17.24 3.09 13.10
C VAL A 31 18.53 2.84 13.88
N THR A 32 18.60 1.70 14.53
CA THR A 32 19.75 1.28 15.36
C THR A 32 20.99 0.85 14.55
N GLY A 33 20.87 0.66 13.23
CA GLY A 33 22.00 0.35 12.35
C GLY A 33 21.63 0.08 10.89
N PHE A 34 22.64 -0.06 10.01
CA PHE A 34 22.44 -0.29 8.56
C PHE A 34 21.60 -1.54 8.26
N TRP A 35 21.89 -2.66 8.93
CA TRP A 35 21.15 -3.91 8.76
C TRP A 35 19.69 -3.82 9.25
N HIS A 36 19.43 -3.03 10.28
CA HIS A 36 18.08 -2.75 10.74
C HIS A 36 17.31 -1.94 9.68
N GLY A 37 17.95 -0.93 9.06
CA GLY A 37 17.37 -0.19 7.94
C GLY A 37 17.05 -1.08 6.71
N ILE A 38 17.92 -2.03 6.38
CA ILE A 38 17.64 -3.03 5.32
C ILE A 38 16.46 -3.92 5.70
N SER A 39 16.40 -4.40 6.94
CA SER A 39 15.30 -5.23 7.42
C SER A 39 13.96 -4.49 7.35
N LEU A 40 13.92 -3.24 7.83
CA LEU A 40 12.76 -2.36 7.72
C LEU A 40 12.33 -2.18 6.26
N LEU A 41 13.26 -1.88 5.37
CA LEU A 41 12.97 -1.70 3.94
C LEU A 41 12.40 -2.97 3.32
N PHE A 42 12.96 -4.13 3.65
CA PHE A 42 12.48 -5.42 3.18
C PHE A 42 11.04 -5.68 3.62
N TRP A 43 10.76 -5.56 4.92
CA TRP A 43 9.42 -5.82 5.45
C TRP A 43 8.40 -4.81 4.92
N LEU A 44 8.71 -3.51 4.92
CA LEU A 44 7.86 -2.45 4.35
C LEU A 44 7.60 -2.60 2.85
N THR A 45 8.45 -3.35 2.13
CA THR A 45 8.22 -3.68 0.72
C THR A 45 7.35 -4.93 0.56
N VAL A 46 7.64 -5.98 1.32
CA VAL A 46 6.97 -7.29 1.16
C VAL A 46 5.55 -7.27 1.71
N GLY A 47 5.34 -6.88 2.96
CA GLY A 47 4.03 -6.90 3.61
C GLY A 47 3.03 -6.00 2.88
N PRO A 48 3.30 -4.69 2.80
CA PRO A 48 2.45 -3.74 2.08
C PRO A 48 2.37 -4.02 0.58
N GLY A 49 3.43 -4.58 -0.03
CA GLY A 49 3.42 -5.00 -1.43
C GLY A 49 2.44 -6.12 -1.71
N ILE A 50 2.44 -7.18 -0.89
CA ILE A 50 1.43 -8.26 -0.93
C ILE A 50 0.04 -7.68 -0.69
N GLY A 51 -0.09 -6.82 0.31
CA GLY A 51 -1.33 -6.12 0.63
C GLY A 51 -1.92 -5.34 -0.55
N LEU A 52 -1.09 -4.54 -1.24
CA LEU A 52 -1.48 -3.80 -2.45
C LEU A 52 -1.95 -4.72 -3.58
N ILE A 53 -1.30 -5.87 -3.76
CA ILE A 53 -1.68 -6.86 -4.77
C ILE A 53 -3.04 -7.46 -4.42
N LEU A 54 -3.25 -7.86 -3.16
CA LEU A 54 -4.54 -8.37 -2.69
C LEU A 54 -5.65 -7.32 -2.85
N GLY A 55 -5.37 -6.05 -2.52
CA GLY A 55 -6.29 -4.93 -2.77
C GLY A 55 -6.62 -4.74 -4.25
N ALA A 56 -5.64 -4.92 -5.14
CA ALA A 56 -5.86 -4.86 -6.58
C ALA A 56 -6.68 -6.04 -7.11
N LEU A 57 -6.46 -7.24 -6.58
CA LEU A 57 -7.27 -8.42 -6.90
C LEU A 57 -8.70 -8.25 -6.41
N ALA A 58 -8.89 -7.77 -5.18
CA ALA A 58 -10.21 -7.45 -4.63
C ALA A 58 -10.93 -6.39 -5.48
N ARG A 59 -10.23 -5.35 -5.93
CA ARG A 59 -10.77 -4.37 -6.89
C ARG A 59 -11.22 -5.04 -8.19
N GLN A 60 -10.36 -5.86 -8.80
CA GLN A 60 -10.70 -6.54 -10.05
C GLN A 60 -11.87 -7.52 -9.91
N TRP A 61 -12.04 -8.09 -8.71
CA TRP A 61 -13.11 -9.04 -8.43
C TRP A 61 -14.44 -8.37 -8.09
N LEU A 62 -14.41 -7.26 -7.35
CA LEU A 62 -15.60 -6.63 -6.78
C LEU A 62 -16.06 -5.36 -7.52
N MET A 63 -15.20 -4.73 -8.31
CA MET A 63 -15.55 -3.49 -9.00
C MET A 63 -16.63 -3.77 -10.05
N PRO A 64 -17.80 -3.12 -9.95
CA PRO A 64 -18.88 -3.31 -10.92
C PRO A 64 -18.56 -2.62 -12.26
N ASP A 65 -19.04 -3.21 -13.36
CA ASP A 65 -18.84 -2.67 -14.71
C ASP A 65 -19.56 -1.33 -14.94
N ALA A 66 -20.69 -1.12 -14.25
CA ALA A 66 -21.44 0.13 -14.29
C ALA A 66 -21.81 0.57 -12.86
N VAL A 67 -21.54 1.84 -12.56
CA VAL A 67 -21.93 2.46 -11.30
C VAL A 67 -23.06 3.45 -11.58
N TYR A 68 -24.28 3.11 -11.13
CA TYR A 68 -25.43 3.99 -11.19
C TYR A 68 -25.62 4.67 -9.82
N THR A 69 -25.68 6.01 -9.82
CA THR A 69 -25.82 6.78 -8.57
C THR A 69 -27.01 7.70 -8.65
N HIS A 70 -27.83 7.71 -7.60
CA HIS A 70 -28.98 8.61 -7.47
C HIS A 70 -28.56 10.05 -7.12
N ASP A 71 -27.35 10.22 -6.57
CA ASP A 71 -26.77 11.52 -6.17
C ASP A 71 -26.12 12.32 -7.33
N GLY A 72 -26.38 11.95 -8.58
CA GLY A 72 -25.81 12.60 -9.76
C GLY A 72 -24.28 12.57 -9.80
N VAL A 73 -23.65 13.66 -10.26
CA VAL A 73 -22.20 13.73 -10.55
C VAL A 73 -21.33 13.49 -9.31
N LEU A 74 -21.77 13.95 -8.12
CA LEU A 74 -21.02 13.79 -6.88
C LEU A 74 -20.98 12.33 -6.41
N GLY A 75 -22.08 11.60 -6.55
CA GLY A 75 -22.13 10.17 -6.23
C GLY A 75 -21.18 9.38 -7.12
N LEU A 76 -21.20 9.65 -8.43
CA LEU A 76 -20.32 9.00 -9.39
C LEU A 76 -18.84 9.31 -9.11
N PHE A 77 -18.52 10.56 -8.75
CA PHE A 77 -17.16 10.95 -8.37
C PHE A 77 -16.66 10.19 -7.14
N LYS A 78 -17.47 10.12 -6.08
CA LYS A 78 -17.14 9.36 -4.86
C LYS A 78 -16.88 7.89 -5.16
N ALA A 79 -17.73 7.26 -5.97
CA ALA A 79 -17.55 5.86 -6.34
C ALA A 79 -16.27 5.63 -7.16
N LYS A 80 -15.99 6.52 -8.13
CA LYS A 80 -14.75 6.47 -8.90
C LYS A 80 -13.52 6.63 -7.99
N LEU A 81 -13.56 7.55 -7.03
CA LEU A 81 -12.47 7.75 -6.08
C LEU A 81 -12.28 6.53 -5.19
N PHE A 82 -13.37 5.98 -4.63
CA PHE A 82 -13.32 4.76 -3.81
C PHE A 82 -12.67 3.60 -4.57
N TRP A 83 -13.11 3.32 -5.79
CA TRP A 83 -12.52 2.22 -6.56
C TRP A 83 -11.12 2.53 -7.07
N ALA A 84 -10.76 3.81 -7.24
CA ALA A 84 -9.41 4.19 -7.67
C ALA A 84 -8.35 3.89 -6.61
N ILE A 85 -8.62 4.18 -5.33
CA ILE A 85 -7.62 4.12 -4.25
C ILE A 85 -8.00 3.24 -3.06
N GLY A 86 -9.28 2.98 -2.82
CA GLY A 86 -9.79 2.36 -1.60
C GLY A 86 -9.24 0.96 -1.35
N PRO A 87 -9.49 -0.03 -2.24
CA PRO A 87 -9.01 -1.40 -2.06
C PRO A 87 -7.49 -1.49 -1.89
N GLN A 88 -6.73 -0.72 -2.67
CA GLN A 88 -5.27 -0.67 -2.61
C GLN A 88 -4.78 -0.07 -1.29
N SER A 89 -5.38 1.04 -0.83
CA SER A 89 -5.00 1.69 0.43
C SER A 89 -5.28 0.79 1.62
N MET A 90 -6.44 0.11 1.64
CA MET A 90 -6.77 -0.88 2.66
C MET A 90 -5.81 -2.07 2.62
N GLY A 91 -5.49 -2.56 1.42
CA GLY A 91 -4.50 -3.61 1.23
C GLY A 91 -3.13 -3.24 1.80
N TRP A 92 -2.64 -2.04 1.51
CA TRP A 92 -1.37 -1.52 2.04
C TRP A 92 -1.38 -1.45 3.58
N LEU A 93 -2.45 -0.93 4.19
CA LEU A 93 -2.58 -0.86 5.66
C LEU A 93 -2.62 -2.24 6.31
N LEU A 94 -3.39 -3.18 5.75
CA LEU A 94 -3.44 -4.55 6.26
C LEU A 94 -2.09 -5.25 6.12
N GLY A 95 -1.39 -4.99 5.01
CA GLY A 95 -0.03 -5.47 4.79
C GLY A 95 0.98 -4.94 5.81
N LEU A 96 0.83 -3.68 6.24
CA LEU A 96 1.62 -3.10 7.34
C LEU A 96 1.30 -3.74 8.68
N PHE A 97 0.01 -3.91 9.02
CA PHE A 97 -0.37 -4.53 10.29
C PHE A 97 0.13 -5.97 10.40
N ALA A 98 0.11 -6.72 9.30
CA ALA A 98 0.59 -8.09 9.23
C ALA A 98 2.10 -8.23 9.51
N ILE A 99 2.88 -7.17 9.32
CA ILE A 99 4.33 -7.17 9.57
C ILE A 99 4.73 -6.32 10.78
N SER A 100 3.75 -5.85 11.57
CA SER A 100 4.01 -4.86 12.63
C SER A 100 4.98 -5.36 13.70
N GLU A 101 4.97 -6.67 13.99
CA GLU A 101 5.90 -7.29 14.93
C GLU A 101 7.36 -7.31 14.43
N GLN A 102 7.55 -7.33 13.11
CA GLN A 102 8.85 -7.36 12.44
C GLN A 102 9.46 -5.96 12.24
N LEU A 103 8.69 -4.91 12.56
CA LEU A 103 9.12 -3.51 12.47
C LEU A 103 9.63 -2.94 13.80
N ASN A 104 9.51 -3.69 14.90
CA ASN A 104 10.10 -3.39 16.22
C ASN A 104 11.48 -4.04 16.37
#